data_AF-A0A951RAY0-F1
#
_entry.id   AF-A0A951RAY0-F1
#
_cell.length_a   1.000
_cell.length_b   1.000
_cell.length_c   1.000
_cell.angle_alpha   90.00
_cell.angle_beta   90.00
_cell.angle_gamma   90.00
#
_symmetry.space_group_name_H-M   'P 1'
#
loop_
_entity.id
_entity.type
_entity.pdbx_description
1 polymer ?
#
loop_
_entity_poly.entity_id
_entity_poly.type
_entity_poly.pdbx_seq_one_letter_code
_entity_poly.pdbx_strand_id
1 'polypeptide(L)'
;MKTTKLNRLTGTFFPCVLATMLMLVFSSCAQKALFLTSSIVPAAQGEVAVTKDKNNNYVIKMKISNLADVDRLQPPKNSYVVWMETDRGLARNIGRISTSNQLNVSFETVSSFRPNKIFITAEDDESTQYPGQMVVLTTNRF
;
A
#
# COMPACT_ATOMS: atom_id res chain seq x y z
N MET A 1 -57.78 32.63 -45.38
CA MET A 1 -56.30 32.66 -45.34
C MET A 1 -55.86 32.46 -43.89
N LYS A 2 -55.55 31.21 -43.50
CA LYS A 2 -55.17 30.86 -42.12
C LYS A 2 -53.65 30.70 -42.06
N THR A 3 -53.00 31.41 -41.15
CA THR A 3 -51.56 31.40 -40.91
C THR A 3 -51.18 30.20 -40.05
N THR A 4 -50.30 29.35 -40.57
CA THR A 4 -49.72 28.22 -39.84
C THR A 4 -48.52 28.72 -39.03
N LYS A 5 -48.62 28.75 -37.70
CA LYS A 5 -47.47 29.01 -36.82
C LYS A 5 -46.60 27.77 -36.73
N LEU A 6 -45.34 27.89 -37.15
CA LEU A 6 -44.32 26.86 -36.99
C LEU A 6 -43.82 26.87 -35.54
N ASN A 7 -44.03 25.78 -34.82
CA ASN A 7 -43.64 25.60 -33.42
C ASN A 7 -42.12 25.36 -33.34
N ARG A 8 -41.39 26.20 -32.59
CA ARG A 8 -39.97 25.98 -32.28
C ARG A 8 -39.86 24.88 -31.22
N LEU A 9 -39.64 23.65 -31.66
CA LEU A 9 -39.26 22.56 -30.77
C LEU A 9 -37.76 22.68 -30.41
N THR A 10 -37.50 23.22 -29.22
CA THR A 10 -36.46 22.81 -28.25
C THR A 10 -35.12 22.30 -28.81
N GLY A 11 -34.13 23.20 -28.84
CA GLY A 11 -32.71 22.87 -29.02
C GLY A 11 -31.89 23.11 -27.73
N THR A 12 -32.30 22.54 -26.59
CA THR A 12 -31.60 22.66 -25.30
C THR A 12 -31.11 21.31 -24.74
N PHE A 13 -31.17 20.24 -25.52
CA PHE A 13 -30.71 18.91 -25.10
C PHE A 13 -29.20 18.70 -25.21
N PHE A 14 -28.50 19.50 -26.02
CA PHE A 14 -27.06 19.31 -26.28
C PHE A 14 -26.10 19.73 -25.14
N PRO A 15 -26.33 20.81 -24.36
CA PRO A 15 -25.39 21.21 -23.31
C PRO A 15 -25.53 20.37 -22.02
N CYS A 16 -26.63 19.65 -21.84
CA CYS A 16 -26.87 18.85 -20.63
C CYS A 16 -26.05 17.54 -20.62
N VAL A 17 -25.85 16.93 -21.81
CA VAL A 17 -25.09 15.68 -21.97
C VAL A 17 -23.60 15.89 -21.73
N LEU A 18 -23.06 17.05 -22.13
CA LEU A 18 -21.65 17.40 -21.94
C LEU A 18 -21.32 17.69 -20.47
N ALA A 19 -22.28 18.25 -19.70
CA ALA A 19 -22.11 18.51 -18.27
C ALA A 19 -22.14 17.23 -17.42
N THR A 20 -22.89 16.21 -17.83
CA THR A 20 -22.96 14.91 -17.13
C THR A 20 -21.72 14.04 -17.32
N MET A 21 -20.95 14.23 -18.40
CA MET A 21 -19.75 13.45 -18.69
C MET A 21 -18.56 13.78 -17.75
N LEU A 22 -18.60 14.92 -17.05
CA LEU A 22 -17.48 15.42 -16.25
C LEU A 22 -17.41 14.86 -14.80
N MET A 23 -18.39 14.07 -14.36
CA MET A 23 -18.47 13.58 -12.97
C MET A 23 -17.79 12.23 -12.69
N LEU A 24 -17.20 11.56 -13.70
CA LEU A 24 -16.51 10.27 -13.49
C LEU A 24 -15.02 10.46 -13.18
N VAL A 25 -14.69 11.31 -12.21
CA VAL A 25 -13.37 11.27 -11.58
C VAL A 25 -13.36 10.13 -10.57
N PHE A 26 -13.00 8.94 -11.04
CA PHE A 26 -12.72 7.79 -10.17
C PHE A 26 -11.52 8.14 -9.28
N SER A 27 -11.81 8.48 -8.02
CA SER A 27 -10.81 8.64 -6.97
C SER A 27 -10.23 7.27 -6.62
N SER A 28 -9.16 6.87 -7.30
CA SER A 28 -8.30 5.78 -6.82
C SER A 28 -7.57 6.29 -5.58
N CYS A 29 -8.21 6.17 -4.42
CA CYS A 29 -7.63 6.55 -3.14
C CYS A 29 -6.65 5.46 -2.72
N ALA A 30 -5.36 5.81 -2.64
CA ALA A 30 -4.35 4.94 -2.06
C ALA A 30 -4.59 4.82 -0.54
N GLN A 31 -4.71 3.61 -0.02
CA GLN A 31 -4.71 3.39 1.43
C GLN A 31 -3.27 3.53 1.94
N LYS A 32 -3.06 4.40 2.92
CA LYS A 32 -1.75 4.61 3.54
C LYS A 32 -1.80 4.26 5.02
N ALA A 33 -0.75 3.59 5.51
CA ALA A 33 -0.55 3.36 6.93
C ALA A 33 0.90 3.69 7.31
N LEU A 34 1.07 4.34 8.45
CA LEU A 34 2.38 4.57 9.05
C LEU A 34 2.80 3.34 9.87
N PHE A 35 4.11 3.11 9.96
CA PHE A 35 4.66 2.22 10.95
C PHE A 35 4.49 2.80 12.36
N LEU A 36 4.12 1.94 13.30
CA LEU A 36 4.12 2.25 14.72
C LEU A 36 5.56 2.39 15.23
N THR A 37 5.73 3.14 16.31
CA THR A 37 7.02 3.25 17.00
C THR A 37 7.47 1.88 17.49
N SER A 38 8.66 1.46 17.06
CA SER A 38 9.27 0.20 17.46
C SER A 38 9.99 0.32 18.79
N SER A 39 9.90 -0.71 19.64
CA SER A 39 10.77 -0.85 20.81
C SER A 39 12.16 -1.38 20.46
N ILE A 40 12.33 -2.01 19.30
CA ILE A 40 13.60 -2.62 18.85
C ILE A 40 14.42 -1.60 18.04
N VAL A 41 13.75 -0.84 17.17
CA VAL A 41 14.38 0.20 16.33
C VAL A 41 13.63 1.54 16.46
N PRO A 42 13.70 2.24 17.61
CA PRO A 42 12.86 3.43 17.87
C PRO A 42 13.06 4.60 16.89
N ALA A 43 14.24 4.69 16.27
CA ALA A 43 14.54 5.72 15.28
C ALA A 43 13.90 5.46 13.90
N ALA A 44 13.52 4.22 13.62
CA ALA A 44 12.99 3.83 12.32
C ALA A 44 11.58 4.42 12.11
N GLN A 45 11.39 5.05 10.96
CA GLN A 45 10.12 5.67 10.57
C GLN A 45 9.79 5.25 9.15
N GLY A 46 8.52 5.08 8.84
CA GLY A 46 8.13 4.74 7.48
C GLY A 46 6.64 4.70 7.25
N GLU A 47 6.29 4.54 5.98
CA GLU A 47 4.92 4.40 5.51
C GLU A 47 4.79 3.26 4.51
N VAL A 48 3.57 2.71 4.46
CA VAL A 48 3.14 1.76 3.44
C VAL A 48 1.95 2.36 2.71
N ALA A 49 2.00 2.34 1.38
CA ALA A 49 0.90 2.70 0.50
C ALA A 49 0.42 1.44 -0.26
N VAL A 50 -0.89 1.23 -0.26
CA VAL A 50 -1.57 0.15 -0.97
C VAL A 50 -2.48 0.74 -2.03
N THR A 51 -2.26 0.34 -3.28
CA THR A 51 -3.11 0.71 -4.42
C THR A 51 -3.53 -0.53 -5.19
N LYS A 52 -4.37 -0.37 -6.21
CA LYS A 52 -4.70 -1.44 -7.15
C LYS A 52 -4.08 -1.19 -8.52
N ASP A 53 -3.53 -2.23 -9.13
CA ASP A 53 -3.12 -2.20 -10.54
C ASP A 53 -4.31 -2.40 -11.49
N LYS A 54 -4.04 -2.42 -12.81
CA LYS A 54 -5.06 -2.63 -13.86
C LYS A 54 -5.73 -4.01 -13.81
N ASN A 55 -5.09 -4.98 -13.16
CA ASN A 55 -5.55 -6.35 -13.00
C ASN A 55 -6.24 -6.57 -11.64
N ASN A 56 -6.48 -5.49 -10.87
CA ASN A 56 -7.01 -5.52 -9.51
C ASN A 56 -6.14 -6.21 -8.47
N ASN A 57 -4.84 -6.40 -8.73
CA ASN A 57 -3.88 -6.81 -7.70
C ASN A 57 -3.54 -5.61 -6.79
N TYR A 58 -3.23 -5.90 -5.53
CA TYR A 58 -2.77 -4.92 -4.57
C TYR A 58 -1.28 -4.65 -4.78
N VAL A 59 -0.93 -3.43 -5.14
CA VAL A 59 0.45 -2.94 -5.20
C VAL A 59 0.79 -2.35 -3.84
N ILE A 60 1.82 -2.91 -3.21
CA ILE A 60 2.26 -2.54 -1.86
C ILE A 60 3.61 -1.85 -2.00
N LYS A 61 3.65 -0.55 -1.69
CA LYS A 61 4.87 0.25 -1.71
C LYS A 61 5.22 0.68 -0.28
N MET A 62 6.46 0.46 0.11
CA MET A 62 6.95 0.72 1.45
C MET A 62 8.22 1.57 1.39
N LYS A 63 8.29 2.57 2.26
CA LYS A 63 9.48 3.40 2.46
C LYS A 63 9.79 3.49 3.95
N ILE A 64 11.04 3.25 4.31
CA ILE A 64 11.52 3.30 5.69
C ILE A 64 12.82 4.10 5.73
N SER A 65 12.98 4.92 6.75
CA SER A 65 14.18 5.67 7.07
C SER A 65 14.66 5.33 8.46
N ASN A 66 15.98 5.45 8.67
CA ASN A 66 16.66 5.16 9.94
C ASN A 66 16.43 3.73 10.45
N LEU A 67 16.25 2.76 9.55
CA LEU A 67 16.22 1.35 9.92
C LEU A 67 17.64 0.90 10.26
N ALA A 68 17.87 0.40 11.47
CA ALA A 68 19.16 -0.13 11.86
C ALA A 68 19.52 -1.36 11.01
N ASP A 69 20.82 -1.55 10.75
CA ASP A 69 21.30 -2.75 10.07
C ASP A 69 20.97 -4.01 10.91
N VAL A 70 20.66 -5.11 10.23
CA VAL A 70 20.12 -6.32 10.84
C VAL A 70 21.13 -7.02 11.79
N ASP A 71 22.42 -6.86 11.50
CA ASP A 71 23.54 -7.34 12.30
C ASP A 71 23.83 -6.46 13.54
N ARG A 72 23.23 -5.26 13.60
CA ARG A 72 23.31 -4.36 14.75
C ARG A 72 22.16 -4.54 15.75
N LEU A 73 21.22 -5.43 15.45
CA LEU A 73 20.17 -5.83 16.39
C LEU A 73 20.76 -6.64 17.55
N GLN A 74 19.96 -6.79 18.61
CA GLN A 74 20.35 -7.58 19.77
C GLN A 74 19.25 -8.57 20.18
N PRO A 75 19.46 -9.89 19.98
CA PRO A 75 20.59 -10.50 19.28
C PRO A 75 20.65 -10.10 17.80
N PRO A 76 21.85 -10.15 17.17
CA PRO A 76 21.99 -9.91 15.73
C PRO A 76 21.23 -10.96 14.93
N LYS A 77 20.76 -10.58 13.73
CA LYS A 77 20.01 -11.42 12.80
C LYS A 77 20.60 -11.35 11.40
N ASN A 78 20.12 -12.19 10.49
CA ASN A 78 20.67 -12.30 9.13
C ASN A 78 19.86 -11.52 8.09
N SER A 79 18.53 -11.44 8.23
CA SER A 79 17.71 -10.76 7.25
C SER A 79 16.43 -10.17 7.82
N TYR A 80 15.98 -9.06 7.24
CA TYR A 80 14.62 -8.57 7.42
C TYR A 80 13.67 -9.19 6.40
N VAL A 81 12.59 -9.79 6.91
CA VAL A 81 11.52 -10.36 6.09
C VAL A 81 10.26 -9.50 6.23
N VAL A 82 9.66 -9.16 5.10
CA VAL A 82 8.44 -8.37 5.04
C VAL A 82 7.25 -9.32 4.96
N TRP A 83 6.32 -9.14 5.89
CA TRP A 83 5.10 -9.93 5.98
C TRP A 83 3.87 -9.08 5.78
N MET A 84 2.88 -9.70 5.15
CA MET A 84 1.53 -9.17 5.04
C MET A 84 0.57 -10.08 5.79
N GLU A 85 -0.17 -9.54 6.75
CA GLU A 85 -1.38 -10.19 7.22
C GLU A 85 -2.48 -9.91 6.21
N THR A 86 -3.08 -10.96 5.66
CA THR A 86 -4.21 -10.86 4.74
C THR A 86 -5.51 -10.55 5.48
N ASP A 87 -6.54 -10.14 4.75
CA ASP A 87 -7.93 -10.02 5.26
C ASP A 87 -8.51 -11.33 5.84
N ARG A 88 -7.87 -12.48 5.57
CA ARG A 88 -8.18 -13.79 6.15
C ARG A 88 -7.39 -14.11 7.42
N GLY A 89 -6.60 -13.17 7.94
CA GLY A 89 -5.77 -13.36 9.13
C GLY A 89 -4.51 -14.21 8.93
N LEU A 90 -4.18 -14.56 7.68
CA LEU A 90 -2.97 -15.33 7.37
C LEU A 90 -1.79 -14.39 7.08
N ALA A 91 -0.65 -14.65 7.73
CA ALA A 91 0.61 -14.00 7.41
C ALA A 91 1.24 -14.63 6.16
N ARG A 92 1.70 -13.80 5.23
CA ARG A 92 2.42 -14.23 4.02
C ARG A 92 3.72 -13.46 3.88
N ASN A 93 4.80 -14.16 3.60
CA ASN A 93 6.06 -13.54 3.19
C ASN A 93 5.82 -12.87 1.82
N ILE A 94 6.07 -11.57 1.74
CA ILE A 94 5.90 -10.79 0.52
C ILE A 94 7.23 -10.27 -0.06
N GLY A 95 8.34 -10.55 0.62
CA GLY A 95 9.68 -10.20 0.17
C GLY A 95 10.63 -9.93 1.33
N ARG A 96 11.83 -9.49 0.96
CA ARG A 96 12.93 -9.23 1.88
C ARG A 96 13.49 -7.85 1.63
N ILE A 97 14.07 -7.26 2.67
CA ILE A 97 14.70 -5.95 2.59
C ILE A 97 16.08 -5.99 3.23
N SER A 98 16.97 -5.15 2.71
CA SER A 98 18.24 -4.82 3.32
C SER A 98 18.32 -3.31 3.42
N THR A 99 18.97 -2.82 4.46
CA THR A 99 19.33 -1.42 4.59
C THR A 99 20.37 -1.08 3.52
N SER A 100 20.11 -0.03 2.74
CA SER A 100 21.09 0.52 1.80
C SER A 100 21.79 1.72 2.44
N ASN A 101 22.85 2.23 1.79
CA ASN A 101 23.59 3.42 2.23
C ASN A 101 22.62 4.52 2.68
N GLN A 102 22.72 4.93 3.96
CA GLN A 102 21.86 5.89 4.68
C GLN A 102 20.66 5.32 5.47
N LEU A 103 20.65 4.02 5.82
CA LEU A 103 19.61 3.43 6.69
C LEU A 103 18.18 3.53 6.10
N ASN A 104 18.11 3.71 4.78
CA ASN A 104 16.86 3.88 4.04
C ASN A 104 16.54 2.62 3.24
N VAL A 105 15.24 2.28 3.20
CA VAL A 105 14.70 1.14 2.45
C VAL A 105 13.54 1.63 1.59
N SER A 106 13.55 1.22 0.32
CA SER A 106 12.39 1.30 -0.57
C SER A 106 12.07 -0.11 -1.05
N PHE A 107 10.81 -0.49 -0.95
CA PHE A 107 10.34 -1.83 -1.29
C PHE A 107 9.01 -1.75 -2.01
N GLU A 108 8.84 -2.56 -3.05
CA GLU A 108 7.61 -2.65 -3.84
C GLU A 108 7.33 -4.10 -4.20
N THR A 109 6.08 -4.52 -4.05
CA THR A 109 5.61 -5.85 -4.43
C THR A 109 4.14 -5.81 -4.82
N VAL A 110 3.64 -6.92 -5.38
CA VAL A 110 2.24 -7.09 -5.78
C VAL A 110 1.65 -8.35 -5.15
N SER A 111 0.38 -8.29 -4.76
CA SER A 111 -0.36 -9.44 -4.23
C SER A 111 -1.78 -9.48 -4.77
N SER A 112 -2.29 -10.68 -5.03
CA SER A 112 -3.71 -10.88 -5.30
C SER A 112 -4.57 -10.86 -4.04
N PHE A 113 -3.96 -10.96 -2.86
CA PHE A 113 -4.64 -10.92 -1.57
C PHE A 113 -4.66 -9.50 -1.01
N ARG A 114 -5.77 -9.13 -0.34
CA ARG A 114 -5.90 -7.82 0.31
C ARG A 114 -5.02 -7.79 1.57
N PRO A 115 -4.13 -6.79 1.72
CA PRO A 115 -3.41 -6.56 2.97
C PRO A 115 -4.34 -5.99 4.03
N ASN A 116 -4.29 -6.55 5.24
CA ASN A 116 -4.90 -5.99 6.45
C ASN A 116 -3.87 -5.16 7.24
N LYS A 117 -2.62 -5.64 7.35
CA LYS A 117 -1.48 -4.90 7.90
C LYS A 117 -0.16 -5.42 7.32
N ILE A 118 0.89 -4.59 7.35
CA ILE A 118 2.26 -4.99 7.04
C ILE A 118 3.10 -5.00 8.32
N PHE A 119 4.01 -5.96 8.42
CA PHE A 119 4.99 -6.01 9.50
C PHE A 119 6.30 -6.62 9.01
N ILE A 120 7.38 -6.34 9.73
CA ILE A 120 8.74 -6.78 9.40
C ILE A 120 9.28 -7.54 10.59
N THR A 121 9.88 -8.69 10.33
CA THR A 121 10.63 -9.45 11.32
C THR A 121 12.11 -9.47 10.98
N ALA A 122 12.96 -9.65 12.00
CA ALA A 122 14.35 -10.00 11.80
C ALA A 122 14.53 -11.51 12.03
N GLU A 123 15.09 -12.19 11.03
CA GLU A 123 15.15 -13.65 10.95
C GLU A 123 16.60 -14.14 10.85
N ASP A 124 16.84 -15.35 11.36
CA ASP A 124 18.10 -16.08 11.14
C ASP A 124 18.11 -16.80 9.79
N ASP A 125 16.96 -17.34 9.37
CA ASP A 125 16.76 -18.03 8.10
C ASP A 125 15.86 -17.21 7.17
N GLU A 126 16.42 -16.92 6.01
CA GLU A 126 15.81 -16.14 4.95
C GLU A 126 14.66 -16.86 4.24
N SER A 127 14.62 -18.20 4.34
CA SER A 127 13.63 -19.08 3.71
C SER A 127 12.48 -19.46 4.64
N THR A 128 12.37 -18.80 5.80
CA THR A 128 11.34 -19.11 6.79
C THR A 128 9.93 -19.03 6.22
N GLN A 129 9.12 -20.03 6.56
CA GLN A 129 7.71 -20.13 6.15
C GLN A 129 6.77 -19.38 7.08
N TYR A 130 7.23 -19.09 8.31
CA TYR A 130 6.45 -18.44 9.34
C TYR A 130 7.23 -17.26 9.94
N PRO A 131 6.55 -16.18 10.35
CA PRO A 131 7.23 -15.08 11.00
C PRO A 131 7.87 -15.52 12.31
N GLY A 132 9.12 -15.12 12.53
CA GLY A 132 9.84 -15.27 13.78
C GLY A 132 9.29 -14.34 14.86
N GLN A 133 9.88 -14.46 16.05
CA GLN A 133 9.41 -13.75 17.25
C GLN A 133 9.81 -12.27 17.29
N MET A 134 10.89 -11.90 16.59
CA MET A 134 11.43 -10.54 16.61
C MET A 134 10.72 -9.66 15.58
N VAL A 135 9.54 -9.13 15.93
CA VAL A 135 8.81 -8.16 15.11
C VAL A 135 9.42 -6.78 15.28
N VAL A 136 10.03 -6.26 14.23
CA VAL A 136 10.83 -5.03 14.21
C VAL A 136 9.98 -3.81 13.93
N LEU A 137 9.05 -3.90 12.98
CA LEU A 137 8.14 -2.82 12.60
C LEU A 137 6.76 -3.39 12.28
N THR A 138 5.70 -2.65 12.60
CA THR A 138 4.33 -3.03 12.22
C THR A 138 3.50 -1.78 11.93
N THR A 139 2.63 -1.84 10.94
CA THR A 139 1.69 -0.75 10.64
C THR A 139 0.43 -0.87 11.48
N ASN A 140 -0.35 0.23 11.53
CA ASN A 140 -1.78 0.10 11.78
C ASN A 140 -2.46 -0.75 10.70
N ARG A 141 -3.68 -1.21 10.97
CA ARG A 141 -4.52 -1.86 9.96
C ARG A 141 -5.00 -0.83 8.91
N PHE A 142 -5.16 -1.26 7.67
CA PHE A 142 -5.62 -0.45 6.53
C PHE A 142 -7.14 -0.29 6.46
#